data_AF-G4CI83-F1
#
_entry.id   AF-G4CI83-F1
#
_cell.length_a   1.000
_cell.length_b   1.000
_cell.length_c   1.000
_cell.angle_alpha   90.00
_cell.angle_beta   90.00
_cell.angle_gamma   90.00
#
_symmetry.space_group_name_H-M   'P 1'
#
loop_
_entity.id
_entity.type
_entity.pdbx_description
1 polymer ?
#
loop_
_entity_poly.entity_id
_entity_poly.type
_entity_poly.pdbx_seq_one_letter_code
_entity_poly.pdbx_strand_id
1 'polypeptide(L)'
;MPLQRRLPKRGFKSLTAAFNAELKVSDLNALAVNEIDLLTLKQAGLIPNNALSVKLIAGGEAKQAFQLSGIKLTAGAREAIESAGGSIK
;
A
#
# COMPACT_ATOMS: atom_id res chain seq x y z
N MET A 1 -14.02 -40.68 3.85
CA MET A 1 -14.40 -39.30 4.22
C MET A 1 -13.42 -38.31 3.59
N PRO A 2 -13.86 -37.41 2.70
CA PRO A 2 -13.00 -36.37 2.11
C PRO A 2 -12.42 -35.41 3.16
N LEU A 3 -11.17 -34.95 2.98
CA LEU A 3 -10.45 -34.10 3.95
C LEU A 3 -11.22 -32.81 4.31
N GLN A 4 -11.86 -32.18 3.32
CA GLN A 4 -12.69 -30.98 3.50
C GLN A 4 -13.88 -31.15 4.47
N ARG A 5 -14.34 -32.39 4.70
CA ARG A 5 -15.39 -32.71 5.69
C ARG A 5 -14.83 -33.20 7.03
N ARG A 6 -13.54 -33.56 7.08
CA ARG A 6 -12.86 -34.03 8.29
C ARG A 6 -12.35 -32.89 9.15
N LEU A 7 -12.01 -31.75 8.53
CA LEU A 7 -11.51 -30.56 9.22
C LEU A 7 -12.65 -29.63 9.64
N PRO A 8 -12.59 -29.00 10.83
CA PRO A 8 -13.57 -28.02 11.24
C PRO A 8 -13.47 -26.76 10.39
N LYS A 9 -14.60 -26.08 10.14
CA LYS A 9 -14.60 -24.75 9.54
C LYS A 9 -13.87 -23.78 10.48
N ARG A 10 -12.95 -22.98 9.95
CA ARG A 10 -12.18 -21.99 10.70
C ARG A 10 -12.12 -20.68 9.89
N GLY A 11 -12.06 -19.57 10.61
CA GLY A 11 -11.95 -18.23 10.03
C GLY A 11 -13.29 -17.55 9.74
N PHE A 12 -13.20 -16.30 9.32
CA PHE A 12 -14.30 -15.46 8.85
C PHE A 12 -13.78 -14.52 7.77
N LYS A 13 -14.68 -14.00 6.93
CA LYS A 13 -14.33 -13.01 5.90
C LYS A 13 -14.53 -11.60 6.47
N SER A 14 -13.48 -10.79 6.52
CA SER A 14 -13.58 -9.38 6.91
C SER A 14 -14.28 -8.57 5.81
N LEU A 15 -15.21 -7.70 6.21
CA LEU A 15 -15.89 -6.76 5.32
C LEU A 15 -14.96 -5.62 4.87
N THR A 16 -13.99 -5.24 5.71
CA THR A 16 -13.11 -4.10 5.45
C THR A 16 -11.91 -4.44 4.58
N ALA A 17 -11.56 -5.73 4.46
CA ALA A 17 -10.39 -6.17 3.72
C ALA A 17 -10.42 -5.76 2.24
N ALA A 18 -11.61 -5.68 1.63
CA ALA A 18 -11.76 -5.27 0.24
C ALA A 18 -11.46 -3.78 -0.02
N PHE A 19 -11.45 -2.95 1.02
CA PHE A 19 -11.20 -1.50 0.92
C PHE A 19 -9.77 -1.10 1.28
N ASN A 20 -8.93 -2.07 1.63
CA ASN A 20 -7.54 -1.85 1.97
C ASN A 20 -6.67 -2.25 0.78
N ALA A 21 -5.84 -1.32 0.31
CA ALA A 21 -4.86 -1.57 -0.73
C ALA A 21 -3.45 -1.58 -0.14
N GLU A 22 -2.60 -2.40 -0.73
CA GLU A 22 -1.18 -2.48 -0.42
C GLU A 22 -0.39 -1.98 -1.61
N LEU A 23 0.65 -1.19 -1.37
CA LEU A 23 1.48 -0.60 -2.42
C LEU A 23 2.96 -0.74 -2.05
N LYS A 24 3.81 -1.04 -3.03
CA LYS A 24 5.26 -1.14 -2.80
C LYS A 24 5.95 0.18 -3.08
N VAL A 25 7.07 0.42 -2.41
CA VAL A 25 7.94 1.58 -2.67
C VAL A 25 8.32 1.68 -4.16
N SER A 26 8.57 0.54 -4.82
CA SER A 26 8.89 0.49 -6.26
C SER A 26 7.84 1.11 -7.17
N ASP A 27 6.57 0.97 -6.79
CA ASP A 27 5.42 1.34 -7.62
C ASP A 27 5.26 2.87 -7.67
N LEU A 28 5.78 3.58 -6.66
CA LEU A 28 5.84 5.03 -6.65
C LEU A 28 6.75 5.60 -7.73
N ASN A 29 7.73 4.84 -8.23
CA ASN A 29 8.63 5.32 -9.29
C ASN A 29 7.92 5.51 -10.64
N ALA A 30 6.74 4.91 -10.83
CA ALA A 30 5.92 5.14 -12.01
C ALA A 30 5.19 6.49 -11.98
N LEU A 31 5.15 7.16 -10.82
CA LEU A 31 4.52 8.45 -10.64
C LEU A 31 5.53 9.56 -10.96
N ALA A 32 5.13 10.47 -11.84
CA ALA A 32 5.88 11.69 -12.13
C ALA A 32 5.51 12.86 -11.18
N VAL A 33 4.83 12.56 -10.08
CA VAL A 33 4.29 13.56 -9.14
C VAL A 33 4.99 13.40 -7.80
N ASN A 34 5.47 14.51 -7.25
CA ASN A 34 6.18 14.53 -5.97
C ASN A 34 5.23 14.42 -4.77
N GLU A 35 3.98 14.87 -4.90
CA GLU A 35 2.94 14.75 -3.88
C GLU A 35 2.07 13.51 -4.12
N ILE A 36 2.09 12.61 -3.14
CA ILE A 36 1.36 11.35 -3.19
C ILE A 36 0.27 11.36 -2.13
N ASP A 37 -0.96 11.38 -2.63
CA ASP A 37 -2.21 11.28 -1.88
C ASP A 37 -3.03 10.09 -2.43
N LEU A 38 -4.07 9.69 -1.71
CA LEU A 38 -5.00 8.66 -2.15
C LEU A 38 -5.62 8.97 -3.52
N LEU A 39 -5.86 10.25 -3.83
CA LEU A 39 -6.42 10.66 -5.11
C LEU A 39 -5.43 10.47 -6.25
N THR A 40 -4.16 10.85 -6.05
CA THR A 40 -3.12 10.71 -7.08
C THR A 40 -2.82 9.24 -7.37
N LEU A 41 -2.84 8.38 -6.33
CA LEU A 41 -2.68 6.93 -6.48
C LEU A 41 -3.84 6.27 -7.25
N LYS A 42 -5.08 6.76 -7.06
CA LYS A 42 -6.25 6.29 -7.83
C LYS A 42 -6.17 6.72 -9.29
N GLN A 43 -5.80 7.97 -9.55
CA GLN A 43 -5.63 8.50 -10.91
C GLN A 43 -4.56 7.75 -11.68
N ALA A 44 -3.47 7.38 -11.01
CA ALA A 44 -2.40 6.58 -11.60
C ALA A 44 -2.77 5.10 -11.82
N GLY A 45 -3.93 4.66 -11.33
CA GLY A 45 -4.38 3.26 -11.46
C GLY A 45 -3.59 2.26 -10.62
N LEU A 46 -2.75 2.73 -9.69
CA LEU A 46 -1.98 1.86 -8.78
C LEU A 46 -2.87 1.25 -7.70
N ILE A 47 -4.03 1.85 -7.44
CA ILE A 47 -4.95 1.48 -6.37
C ILE A 47 -6.38 1.42 -6.92
N PRO A 48 -7.20 0.43 -6.53
CA PRO A 48 -8.59 0.37 -6.95
C PRO A 48 -9.38 1.58 -6.43
N ASN A 49 -10.31 2.09 -7.24
CA ASN A 49 -11.13 3.26 -6.89
C ASN A 49 -11.89 3.11 -5.57
N ASN A 50 -12.24 1.87 -5.21
CA ASN A 50 -12.96 1.54 -3.99
C ASN A 50 -12.06 1.52 -2.73
N ALA A 51 -10.73 1.59 -2.87
CA ALA A 51 -9.86 1.60 -1.70
C ALA A 51 -10.08 2.88 -0.87
N LEU A 52 -10.22 2.68 0.44
CA LEU A 52 -10.37 3.72 1.44
C LEU A 52 -9.09 3.92 2.24
N SER A 53 -8.27 2.88 2.37
CA SER A 53 -6.99 2.98 3.07
C SER A 53 -5.88 2.27 2.30
N VAL A 54 -4.68 2.83 2.43
CA VAL A 54 -3.50 2.36 1.71
C VAL A 54 -2.38 2.14 2.70
N LYS A 55 -1.74 0.98 2.58
CA LYS A 55 -0.55 0.65 3.33
C LYS A 55 0.62 0.51 2.37
N LEU A 56 1.66 1.30 2.62
CA LEU A 56 2.89 1.26 1.85
C LEU A 56 3.89 0.32 2.53
N ILE A 57 4.40 -0.64 1.76
CA ILE A 57 5.23 -1.74 2.22
C ILE A 57 6.61 -1.62 1.60
N ALA A 58 7.63 -2.03 2.37
CA ALA A 58 9.00 -2.12 1.88
C ALA A 58 9.07 -3.12 0.72
N GLY A 59 9.45 -2.64 -0.45
CA GLY A 59 9.50 -3.44 -1.67
C GLY A 59 10.12 -2.61 -2.79
N GLY A 60 11.42 -2.79 -3.00
CA GLY A 60 12.20 -2.01 -3.97
C GLY A 60 12.71 -0.67 -3.43
N GLU A 61 13.33 0.10 -4.32
CA GLU A 61 14.01 1.36 -4.01
C GLU A 61 13.15 2.58 -4.41
N ALA A 62 13.21 3.63 -3.60
CA ALA A 62 12.67 4.94 -3.94
C ALA A 62 13.74 5.73 -4.69
N LYS A 63 13.49 6.06 -5.97
CA LYS A 63 14.45 6.80 -6.81
C LYS A 63 14.32 8.32 -6.68
N GLN A 64 13.21 8.80 -6.11
CA GLN A 64 12.88 10.21 -6.02
C GLN A 64 12.41 10.57 -4.60
N ALA A 65 12.55 11.84 -4.26
CA ALA A 65 12.04 12.39 -3.02
C ALA A 65 10.52 12.55 -3.11
N PHE A 66 9.80 11.72 -2.37
CA PHE A 66 8.34 11.69 -2.36
C PHE A 66 7.78 12.39 -1.12
N GLN A 67 6.75 13.21 -1.29
CA GLN A 67 5.93 13.77 -0.21
C GLN A 67 4.66 12.92 -0.06
N LEU A 68 4.58 12.11 0.98
CA LEU A 68 3.40 11.29 1.26
C LEU A 68 2.45 12.03 2.20
N SER A 69 1.16 12.00 1.90
CA SER A 69 0.10 12.52 2.78
C SER A 69 -0.92 11.42 3.15
N GLY A 70 -1.14 11.20 4.45
CA GLY A 70 -2.28 10.42 4.93
C GLY A 70 -2.23 8.91 4.65
N ILE A 71 -1.05 8.36 4.33
CA ILE A 71 -0.84 6.95 3.98
C ILE A 71 -0.18 6.21 5.16
N LYS A 72 -0.62 4.96 5.42
CA LYS A 72 0.01 4.11 6.44
C LYS A 72 1.30 3.53 5.91
N LEU A 73 2.39 3.66 6.65
CA LEU A 73 3.72 3.18 6.25
C LEU A 73 4.18 2.03 7.15
N THR A 74 4.88 1.04 6.59
CA THR A 74 5.67 0.09 7.38
C THR A 74 7.00 0.72 7.82
N ALA A 75 7.65 0.15 8.82
CA ALA A 75 8.94 0.64 9.32
C ALA A 75 10.00 0.72 8.21
N GLY A 76 10.21 -0.37 7.46
CA GLY A 76 11.17 -0.38 6.35
C GLY A 76 10.79 0.52 5.16
N ALA A 77 9.49 0.81 4.98
CA ALA A 77 9.05 1.75 3.95
C ALA A 77 9.34 3.21 4.35
N ARG A 78 9.17 3.54 5.63
CA ARG A 78 9.54 4.84 6.19
C ARG A 78 11.03 5.12 5.98
N GLU A 79 11.87 4.17 6.37
CA GLU A 79 13.34 4.29 6.24
C GLU A 79 13.78 4.46 4.79
N ALA A 80 13.17 3.71 3.85
CA ALA A 80 13.47 3.83 2.42
C ALA A 80 13.10 5.21 1.85
N ILE A 81 12.00 5.80 2.32
CA ILE A 81 11.52 7.12 1.85
C ILE A 81 12.32 8.26 2.48
N GLU A 82 12.65 8.16 3.77
CA GLU A 82 13.52 9.13 4.45
C GLU A 82 14.93 9.11 3.84
N SER A 83 15.47 7.93 3.52
CA SER A 83 16.76 7.78 2.83
C SER A 83 16.76 8.39 1.43
N ALA A 84 15.63 8.39 0.74
CA ALA A 84 15.44 9.04 -0.55
C ALA A 84 15.16 10.56 -0.43
N GLY A 85 15.18 11.14 0.77
CA GLY A 85 14.92 12.55 1.02
C GLY A 85 13.44 12.94 0.95
N GLY A 86 12.53 11.97 1.06
CA GLY A 86 11.09 12.18 1.08
C GLY A 86 10.58 12.71 2.42
N SER A 87 9.40 13.31 2.41
CA SER A 87 8.73 13.85 3.59
C SER A 87 7.43 13.09 3.85
N ILE A 88 7.16 12.80 5.12
CA ILE A 88 5.97 12.06 5.54
C ILE A 88 5.07 13.04 6.30
N LYS A 89 3.84 13.23 5.80
CA LYS A 89 2.78 14.03 6.42
C LYS A 89 1.53 13.21 6.70
#